data_AF-A0A151R3P8-F1
#
_entry.id   AF-A0A151R3P8-F1
#
_cell.length_a   1.000
_cell.length_b   1.000
_cell.length_c   1.000
_cell.angle_alpha   90.00
_cell.angle_beta   90.00
_cell.angle_gamma   90.00
#
_symmetry.space_group_name_H-M   'P 1'
#
loop_
_entity.id
_entity.type
_entity.pdbx_description
1 polymer ?
#
loop_
_entity_poly.entity_id
_entity_poly.type
_entity_poly.pdbx_seq_one_letter_code
_entity_poly.pdbx_strand_id
1 'polypeptide(L)'
;MFMYLSNLTPVEGWINQILSLILGLYSHCGWTLKLFLHLVVLLSAIDRKNLTDLKVYAIDVDEADELDDALSATKLQDGRIKVWIHVADPTRYVQPGSIVDREAMRRGTSVFLPTATYSMFPENLAMGGMSLRQGELCNAVTVSVVLHNDGSIAEYSVFNSVIKPTYMLTYESASELLHLNLQEEGELRILSEAANLRSNWRRQQGAIETATLDTRFKVSNPEDPEPSIKLYVENQADPAMRLVSEMMILCGEAIATFGSRNDIPLPYRGQPQSDMNVSEFSHLPEGPVRSFALVRIMRAAEIDFRKPARHGVLGIPGYVQFTSPIRRYLDLLAHYQVSCFQFYNSLYNRLQASMLLGACVEIFIFKISKNQENETKWKYIMIHVPFTEGQDADCATL
;
A
#
# COMPACT_ATOMS: atom_id res chain seq x y z
N MET A 1 -18.58 21.91 -37.33
CA MET A 1 -17.49 21.75 -36.35
C MET A 1 -17.43 20.28 -35.93
N PHE A 2 -17.11 19.44 -36.91
CA PHE A 2 -16.94 17.98 -36.81
C PHE A 2 -15.69 17.72 -37.64
N MET A 3 -14.53 17.73 -36.99
CA MET A 3 -13.21 17.34 -37.49
C MET A 3 -12.19 17.81 -36.46
N TYR A 4 -11.81 16.93 -35.52
CA TYR A 4 -10.51 16.87 -34.84
C TYR A 4 -10.52 15.67 -33.86
N LEU A 5 -10.79 14.48 -34.40
CA LEU A 5 -10.52 13.20 -33.74
C LEU A 5 -9.99 12.24 -34.82
N SER A 6 -8.71 12.40 -35.15
CA SER A 6 -7.94 11.42 -35.92
C SER A 6 -6.48 11.85 -35.86
N ASN A 7 -5.78 11.42 -34.81
CA ASN A 7 -4.33 11.19 -34.79
C ASN A 7 -3.88 10.62 -33.43
N LEU A 8 -4.49 9.50 -33.03
CA LEU A 8 -3.85 8.56 -32.11
C LEU A 8 -3.24 7.45 -32.98
N THR A 9 -1.92 7.42 -33.06
CA THR A 9 -1.14 6.37 -33.73
C THR A 9 -1.37 4.99 -33.10
N PRO A 10 -1.19 3.88 -33.85
CA PRO A 10 -1.78 2.58 -33.52
C PRO A 10 -1.02 1.87 -32.40
N VAL A 11 -1.57 1.91 -31.19
CA VAL A 11 -1.12 1.14 -30.02
C VAL A 11 -1.24 -0.38 -30.26
N GLU A 12 -2.08 -0.81 -31.21
CA GLU A 12 -2.31 -2.22 -31.56
C GLU A 12 -1.10 -2.91 -32.21
N GLY A 13 -0.25 -2.19 -32.94
CA GLY A 13 0.91 -2.78 -33.62
C GLY A 13 2.01 -3.24 -32.64
N TRP A 14 2.21 -2.47 -31.56
CA TRP A 14 3.20 -2.76 -30.53
C TRP A 14 2.73 -3.87 -29.59
N ILE A 15 1.43 -3.88 -29.25
CA ILE A 15 0.81 -4.96 -28.47
C ILE A 15 0.96 -6.30 -29.19
N ASN A 16 0.72 -6.35 -30.49
CA ASN A 16 0.85 -7.57 -31.28
C ASN A 16 2.31 -8.04 -31.45
N GLN A 17 3.28 -7.12 -31.56
CA GLN A 17 4.71 -7.47 -31.56
C GLN A 17 5.18 -8.02 -30.20
N ILE A 18 4.72 -7.42 -29.10
CA ILE A 18 5.04 -7.89 -27.74
C ILE A 18 4.37 -9.24 -27.48
N LEU A 19 3.11 -9.42 -27.85
CA LEU A 19 2.40 -10.71 -27.76
C LEU A 19 3.05 -11.80 -28.62
N SER A 20 3.56 -11.46 -29.81
CA SER A 20 4.30 -12.40 -30.66
C SER A 20 5.65 -12.80 -30.08
N LEU A 21 6.37 -11.87 -29.42
CA LEU A 21 7.60 -12.15 -28.68
C LEU A 21 7.34 -13.03 -27.43
N ILE A 22 6.24 -12.76 -26.72
CA ILE A 22 5.77 -13.57 -25.58
C ILE A 22 5.42 -14.99 -26.05
N LEU A 23 4.63 -15.15 -27.11
CA LEU A 23 4.24 -16.46 -27.64
C LEU A 23 5.42 -17.26 -28.23
N GLY A 24 6.40 -16.58 -28.82
CA GLY A 24 7.64 -17.20 -29.29
C GLY A 24 8.47 -17.82 -28.16
N LEU A 25 8.56 -17.15 -27.01
CA LEU A 25 9.26 -17.64 -25.82
C LEU A 25 8.54 -18.81 -25.12
N TYR A 26 7.21 -18.89 -25.22
CA TYR A 26 6.42 -20.02 -24.68
C TYR A 26 6.63 -21.33 -25.45
N SER A 27 7.03 -21.28 -26.72
CA SER A 27 7.14 -22.46 -27.60
C SER A 27 8.39 -23.33 -27.38
N HIS A 28 9.32 -22.94 -26.49
CA HIS A 28 10.60 -23.64 -26.28
C HIS A 28 10.81 -24.26 -24.89
N CYS A 29 9.84 -24.16 -23.98
CA CYS A 29 9.97 -24.71 -22.62
C CYS A 29 8.96 -25.82 -22.35
N GLY A 30 9.19 -27.01 -22.89
CA GLY A 30 8.38 -28.23 -22.69
C GLY A 30 8.41 -28.85 -21.28
N TRP A 31 8.87 -28.13 -20.26
CA TRP A 31 8.98 -28.60 -18.87
C TRP A 31 8.03 -27.88 -17.88
N THR A 32 7.16 -27.00 -18.37
CA THR A 32 6.38 -26.03 -17.58
C THR A 32 5.17 -26.61 -16.84
N LEU A 33 4.59 -27.74 -17.28
CA LEU A 33 3.31 -28.21 -16.73
C LEU A 33 3.43 -28.97 -15.38
N LYS A 34 4.54 -29.66 -15.13
CA LYS A 34 4.78 -30.39 -13.86
C LYS A 34 5.15 -29.47 -12.69
N LEU A 35 5.75 -28.31 -12.99
CA LEU A 35 6.10 -27.26 -12.03
C LEU A 35 4.85 -26.48 -11.57
N PHE A 36 3.93 -26.22 -12.51
CA PHE A 36 2.68 -25.52 -12.23
C PHE A 36 1.73 -26.34 -11.34
N LEU A 37 1.60 -27.65 -11.58
CA LEU A 37 0.73 -28.52 -10.77
C LEU A 37 1.22 -28.73 -9.33
N HIS A 38 2.52 -28.59 -9.04
CA HIS A 38 3.02 -28.66 -7.66
C HIS A 38 2.70 -27.39 -6.87
N LEU A 39 2.69 -26.21 -7.51
CA LEU A 39 2.33 -24.94 -6.84
C LEU A 39 0.86 -24.94 -6.33
N VAL A 40 -0.02 -25.67 -7.02
CA VAL A 40 -1.49 -25.73 -6.83
C VAL A 40 -1.91 -26.36 -5.49
N VAL A 41 -1.09 -27.25 -4.90
CA VAL A 41 -1.45 -28.03 -3.71
C VAL A 41 -0.83 -27.47 -2.41
N LEU A 42 0.08 -26.51 -2.49
CA LEU A 42 1.00 -26.20 -1.38
C LEU A 42 0.70 -24.89 -0.62
N LEU A 43 0.12 -23.87 -1.26
CA LEU A 43 -0.29 -22.63 -0.55
C LEU A 43 -1.46 -22.87 0.41
N SER A 44 -2.26 -23.93 0.19
CA SER A 44 -3.36 -24.29 1.08
C SER A 44 -2.89 -25.01 2.36
N ALA A 45 -1.65 -25.52 2.36
CA ALA A 45 -1.04 -26.31 3.43
C ALA A 45 0.04 -25.55 4.22
N ILE A 46 0.17 -24.24 4.00
CA ILE A 46 1.05 -23.39 4.81
C ILE A 46 0.60 -23.46 6.26
N ASP A 47 1.53 -23.83 7.15
CA ASP A 47 1.31 -23.75 8.59
C ASP A 47 1.17 -22.28 8.99
N ARG A 48 0.06 -21.94 9.63
CA ARG A 48 -0.27 -20.57 10.01
C ARG A 48 -0.18 -20.44 11.51
N LYS A 49 0.64 -19.50 11.95
CA LYS A 49 0.73 -19.17 13.37
C LYS A 49 -0.61 -18.62 13.85
N ASN A 50 -1.18 -19.25 14.87
CA ASN A 50 -2.37 -18.72 15.53
C ASN A 50 -1.98 -17.48 16.36
N LEU A 51 -2.60 -16.34 16.05
CA LEU A 51 -2.46 -15.07 16.75
C LEU A 51 -3.83 -14.51 17.19
N THR A 52 -4.86 -15.35 17.30
CA THR A 52 -6.23 -14.92 17.63
C THR A 52 -6.40 -14.35 19.04
N ASP A 53 -5.41 -14.57 19.92
CA ASP A 53 -5.41 -14.04 21.29
C ASP A 53 -4.90 -12.59 21.35
N LEU A 54 -4.32 -12.06 20.27
CA LEU A 54 -3.90 -10.67 20.21
C LEU A 54 -5.09 -9.74 20.03
N LYS A 55 -5.03 -8.58 20.68
CA LYS A 55 -5.92 -7.46 20.40
C LYS A 55 -5.50 -6.82 19.07
N VAL A 56 -6.36 -6.91 18.07
CA VAL A 56 -6.07 -6.54 16.67
C VAL A 56 -6.94 -5.36 16.25
N TYR A 57 -6.31 -4.31 15.75
CA TYR A 57 -6.96 -3.06 15.31
C TYR A 57 -6.80 -2.91 13.80
N ALA A 58 -7.91 -2.93 13.06
CA ALA A 58 -7.96 -2.43 11.68
C ALA A 58 -8.43 -0.97 11.73
N ILE A 59 -7.64 -0.04 11.19
CA ILE A 59 -7.93 1.39 11.24
C ILE A 59 -7.91 1.94 9.80
N ASP A 60 -9.05 2.42 9.33
CA ASP A 60 -9.18 2.95 7.96
C ASP A 60 -10.22 4.09 7.93
N VAL A 61 -10.64 4.53 6.74
CA VAL A 61 -11.78 5.41 6.56
C VAL A 61 -13.10 4.69 6.82
N ASP A 62 -14.16 5.41 7.18
CA ASP A 62 -15.46 4.86 7.56
C ASP A 62 -16.10 3.98 6.46
N GLU A 63 -15.84 4.28 5.19
CA GLU A 63 -16.39 3.57 4.03
C GLU A 63 -15.46 2.47 3.48
N ALA A 64 -14.46 2.03 4.24
CA ALA A 64 -13.51 1.01 3.79
C ALA A 64 -14.09 -0.42 3.97
N ASP A 65 -14.57 -1.01 2.88
CA ASP A 65 -15.02 -2.41 2.86
C ASP A 65 -13.87 -3.39 2.54
N GLU A 66 -12.83 -2.93 1.85
CA GLU A 66 -11.61 -3.70 1.51
C GLU A 66 -10.46 -3.41 2.47
N LEU A 67 -10.45 -4.06 3.64
CA LEU A 67 -9.43 -3.88 4.68
C LEU A 67 -8.21 -4.77 4.43
N ASP A 68 -7.12 -4.14 4.02
CA ASP A 68 -5.85 -4.82 3.73
C ASP A 68 -4.99 -5.07 4.98
N ASP A 69 -5.06 -4.22 5.99
CA ASP A 69 -4.11 -4.24 7.10
C ASP A 69 -4.74 -4.09 8.49
N ALA A 70 -4.06 -4.66 9.48
CA ALA A 70 -4.42 -4.58 10.88
C ALA A 70 -3.17 -4.65 11.77
N LEU A 71 -3.28 -4.13 12.99
CA LEU A 71 -2.15 -3.88 13.87
C LEU A 71 -2.36 -4.46 15.26
N SER A 72 -1.29 -4.97 15.87
CA SER A 72 -1.22 -5.33 17.29
C SER A 72 0.12 -4.90 17.87
N ALA A 73 0.16 -4.65 19.19
CA ALA A 73 1.42 -4.37 19.87
C ALA A 73 1.44 -4.84 21.32
N THR A 74 2.63 -5.01 21.86
CA THR A 74 2.85 -5.28 23.29
C THR A 74 4.21 -4.74 23.74
N LYS A 75 4.42 -4.65 25.05
CA LYS A 75 5.75 -4.43 25.64
C LYS A 75 6.36 -5.76 26.06
N LEU A 76 7.60 -5.99 25.68
CA LEU A 76 8.39 -7.14 26.13
C LEU A 76 8.81 -6.96 27.60
N GLN A 77 9.30 -8.04 28.21
CA GLN A 77 9.77 -8.02 29.61
C GLN A 77 10.89 -7.01 29.86
N ASP A 78 11.71 -6.74 28.85
CA ASP A 78 12.80 -5.75 28.88
C ASP A 78 12.33 -4.32 28.57
N GLY A 79 11.02 -4.11 28.39
CA GLY A 79 10.41 -2.81 28.10
C GLY A 79 10.40 -2.42 26.63
N ARG A 80 11.06 -3.17 25.73
CA ARG A 80 11.01 -2.89 24.28
C ARG A 80 9.61 -3.10 23.73
N ILE A 81 9.28 -2.34 22.69
CA ILE A 81 7.99 -2.48 22.01
C ILE A 81 8.11 -3.55 20.92
N LYS A 82 7.15 -4.46 20.89
CA LYS A 82 6.94 -5.39 19.79
C LYS A 82 5.62 -5.06 19.10
N VAL A 83 5.68 -4.87 17.79
CA VAL A 83 4.52 -4.66 16.93
C VAL A 83 4.33 -5.84 16.00
N TRP A 84 3.09 -6.09 15.62
CA TRP A 84 2.70 -6.98 14.54
C TRP A 84 1.89 -6.19 13.53
N ILE A 85 2.33 -6.23 12.28
CA ILE A 85 1.59 -5.71 11.13
C ILE A 85 1.04 -6.91 10.39
N HIS A 86 -0.28 -7.06 10.43
CA HIS A 86 -1.01 -8.13 9.78
C HIS A 86 -1.53 -7.61 8.45
N VAL A 87 -1.05 -8.18 7.35
CA VAL A 87 -1.57 -7.85 6.01
C VAL A 87 -2.43 -9.00 5.53
N ALA A 88 -3.61 -8.72 4.98
CA ALA A 88 -4.47 -9.69 4.33
C ALA A 88 -3.67 -10.60 3.39
N ASP A 89 -4.06 -11.87 3.30
CA ASP A 89 -3.40 -12.86 2.45
C ASP A 89 -4.30 -13.32 1.27
N PRO A 90 -4.47 -12.48 0.22
CA PRO A 90 -5.20 -12.88 -0.99
C PRO A 90 -4.60 -14.10 -1.69
N THR A 91 -3.32 -14.42 -1.47
CA THR A 91 -2.65 -15.58 -2.09
C THR A 91 -3.26 -16.91 -1.64
N ARG A 92 -4.02 -16.89 -0.54
CA ARG A 92 -4.85 -18.02 -0.09
C ARG A 92 -6.00 -18.33 -1.06
N TYR A 93 -6.53 -17.32 -1.73
CA TYR A 93 -7.73 -17.40 -2.57
C TYR A 93 -7.39 -17.36 -4.06
N VAL A 94 -6.30 -16.69 -4.42
CA VAL A 94 -5.93 -16.42 -5.81
C VAL A 94 -4.61 -17.07 -6.13
N GLN A 95 -4.63 -18.02 -7.06
CA GLN A 95 -3.42 -18.69 -7.55
C GLN A 95 -2.78 -17.90 -8.69
N PRO A 96 -1.44 -17.82 -8.77
CA PRO A 96 -0.74 -17.25 -9.91
C PRO A 96 -1.16 -17.91 -11.23
N GLY A 97 -1.45 -17.09 -12.24
CA GLY A 97 -1.90 -17.53 -13.54
C GLY A 97 -3.37 -17.94 -13.61
N SER A 98 -4.15 -17.89 -12.52
CA SER A 98 -5.61 -18.13 -12.54
C SER A 98 -6.37 -17.05 -13.32
N ILE A 99 -7.65 -17.27 -13.62
CA ILE A 99 -8.49 -16.23 -14.28
C ILE A 99 -8.56 -14.96 -13.43
N VAL A 100 -8.69 -15.12 -12.11
CA VAL A 100 -8.78 -14.01 -11.16
C VAL A 100 -7.43 -13.27 -11.08
N ASP A 101 -6.31 -13.99 -11.01
CA ASP A 101 -4.97 -13.38 -11.02
C ASP A 101 -4.70 -12.60 -12.32
N ARG A 102 -5.02 -13.17 -13.48
CA ARG A 102 -4.81 -12.49 -14.76
C ARG A 102 -5.67 -11.23 -14.89
N GLU A 103 -6.90 -11.22 -14.38
CA GLU A 103 -7.73 -10.02 -14.35
C GLU A 103 -7.19 -8.99 -13.34
N ALA A 104 -6.74 -9.42 -12.17
CA ALA A 104 -6.08 -8.54 -11.20
C ALA A 104 -4.82 -7.90 -11.78
N MET A 105 -3.98 -8.69 -12.49
CA MET A 105 -2.81 -8.22 -13.23
C MET A 105 -3.21 -7.22 -14.32
N ARG A 106 -4.29 -7.49 -15.06
CA ARG A 106 -4.81 -6.59 -16.11
C ARG A 106 -5.30 -5.26 -15.54
N ARG A 107 -5.92 -5.26 -14.35
CA ARG A 107 -6.38 -4.05 -13.66
C ARG A 107 -5.27 -3.30 -12.95
N GLY A 108 -4.28 -4.01 -12.41
CA GLY A 108 -3.11 -3.49 -11.70
C GLY A 108 -3.39 -2.86 -10.33
N THR A 109 -4.48 -2.11 -10.20
CA THR A 109 -4.88 -1.41 -8.96
C THR A 109 -6.40 -1.24 -8.88
N SER A 110 -6.96 -1.15 -7.66
CA SER A 110 -8.30 -0.59 -7.47
C SER A 110 -8.30 0.90 -7.83
N VAL A 111 -9.43 1.41 -8.34
CA VAL A 111 -9.63 2.83 -8.70
C VAL A 111 -10.73 3.42 -7.82
N PHE A 112 -10.42 4.50 -7.11
CA PHE A 112 -11.34 5.14 -6.16
C PHE A 112 -11.83 6.48 -6.71
N LEU A 113 -12.92 6.46 -7.48
CA LEU A 113 -13.55 7.69 -7.95
C LEU A 113 -14.42 8.31 -6.84
N PRO A 114 -14.76 9.60 -6.97
CA PRO A 114 -15.70 10.24 -6.04
C PRO A 114 -17.07 9.55 -5.98
N THR A 115 -17.55 9.03 -7.10
CA THR A 115 -18.87 8.42 -7.25
C THR A 115 -18.90 6.91 -7.09
N ALA A 116 -17.78 6.22 -7.32
CA ALA A 116 -17.71 4.76 -7.35
C ALA A 116 -16.30 4.25 -7.05
N THR A 117 -16.23 3.02 -6.55
CA THR A 117 -14.97 2.29 -6.41
C THR A 117 -14.98 1.13 -7.40
N TYR A 118 -13.91 0.98 -8.18
CA TYR A 118 -13.70 -0.18 -9.05
C TYR A 118 -12.54 -1.01 -8.47
N SER A 119 -12.89 -2.07 -7.74
CA SER A 119 -11.89 -2.92 -7.07
C SER A 119 -11.05 -3.73 -8.07
N MET A 120 -9.80 -4.01 -7.71
CA MET A 120 -8.88 -4.88 -8.48
C MET A 120 -9.42 -6.32 -8.56
N PHE A 121 -10.03 -6.81 -7.47
CA PHE A 121 -10.69 -8.10 -7.42
C PHE A 121 -12.22 -7.96 -7.52
N PRO A 122 -12.95 -9.05 -7.84
CA PRO A 122 -14.40 -9.11 -7.64
C PRO A 122 -14.78 -8.75 -6.19
N GLU A 123 -15.86 -7.96 -6.02
CA GLU A 123 -16.27 -7.40 -4.71
C GLU A 123 -16.48 -8.47 -3.63
N ASN A 124 -17.08 -9.61 -4.00
CA ASN A 124 -17.29 -10.73 -3.07
C ASN A 124 -15.99 -11.34 -2.53
N LEU A 125 -14.88 -11.22 -3.26
CA LEU A 125 -13.55 -11.61 -2.78
C LEU A 125 -12.90 -10.47 -2.00
N ALA A 126 -12.87 -9.26 -2.58
CA ALA A 126 -12.19 -8.09 -2.04
C ALA A 126 -12.74 -7.67 -0.66
N MET A 127 -14.07 -7.55 -0.56
CA MET A 127 -14.78 -7.09 0.63
C MET A 127 -15.23 -8.24 1.54
N GLY A 128 -15.17 -9.48 1.01
CA GLY A 128 -15.56 -10.69 1.71
C GLY A 128 -14.35 -11.46 2.21
N GLY A 129 -14.01 -12.55 1.53
CA GLY A 129 -13.05 -13.54 2.02
C GLY A 129 -11.62 -13.04 2.21
N MET A 130 -11.20 -11.97 1.52
CA MET A 130 -9.86 -11.40 1.64
C MET A 130 -9.74 -10.33 2.72
N SER A 131 -10.83 -9.60 2.99
CA SER A 131 -10.85 -8.45 3.91
C SER A 131 -10.66 -8.90 5.36
N LEU A 132 -9.92 -8.11 6.15
CA LEU A 132 -9.69 -8.38 7.58
C LEU A 132 -10.90 -7.98 8.44
N ARG A 133 -11.99 -8.76 8.33
CA ARG A 133 -13.28 -8.44 8.95
C ARG A 133 -13.28 -8.64 10.47
N GLN A 134 -13.91 -7.70 11.17
CA GLN A 134 -14.03 -7.72 12.62
C GLN A 134 -14.74 -8.98 13.12
N GLY A 135 -14.17 -9.61 14.14
CA GLY A 135 -14.74 -10.79 14.80
C GLY A 135 -14.62 -12.09 14.02
N GLU A 136 -14.10 -12.07 12.79
CA GLU A 136 -13.95 -13.26 11.93
C GLU A 136 -12.50 -13.76 11.92
N LEU A 137 -12.31 -15.05 11.62
CA LEU A 137 -10.98 -15.62 11.44
C LEU A 137 -10.44 -15.20 10.07
N CYS A 138 -9.36 -14.43 10.08
CA CYS A 138 -8.77 -13.87 8.87
C CYS A 138 -7.36 -14.43 8.63
N ASN A 139 -7.06 -14.75 7.38
CA ASN A 139 -5.73 -15.20 6.95
C ASN A 139 -4.86 -13.98 6.65
N ALA A 140 -3.67 -13.93 7.25
CA ALA A 140 -2.75 -12.81 7.08
C ALA A 140 -1.31 -13.30 6.80
N VAL A 141 -0.53 -12.45 6.14
CA VAL A 141 0.92 -12.46 6.19
C VAL A 141 1.33 -11.42 7.22
N THR A 142 1.94 -11.89 8.32
CA THR A 142 2.30 -11.04 9.45
C THR A 142 3.79 -10.72 9.45
N VAL A 143 4.09 -9.44 9.61
CA VAL A 143 5.43 -8.93 9.92
C VAL A 143 5.47 -8.52 11.38
N SER A 144 6.25 -9.24 12.20
CA SER A 144 6.49 -8.84 13.59
C SER A 144 7.81 -8.10 13.70
N VAL A 145 7.86 -6.98 14.40
CA VAL A 145 9.06 -6.17 14.59
C VAL A 145 9.24 -5.83 16.06
N VAL A 146 10.46 -5.98 16.58
CA VAL A 146 10.87 -5.44 17.88
C VAL A 146 11.69 -4.19 17.63
N LEU A 147 11.33 -3.10 18.29
CA LEU A 147 12.03 -1.82 18.16
C LEU A 147 13.08 -1.65 19.25
N HIS A 148 14.21 -1.05 18.89
CA HIS A 148 15.11 -0.42 19.83
C HIS A 148 14.49 0.87 20.41
N ASN A 149 15.05 1.38 21.50
CA ASN A 149 14.57 2.60 22.17
C ASN A 149 14.71 3.85 21.29
N ASP A 150 15.60 3.84 20.31
CA ASP A 150 15.76 4.92 19.34
C ASP A 150 14.75 4.84 18.18
N GLY A 151 13.94 3.77 18.13
CA GLY A 151 12.99 3.49 17.07
C GLY A 151 13.54 2.62 15.95
N SER A 152 14.83 2.27 15.89
CA SER A 152 15.36 1.37 14.86
C SER A 152 14.84 -0.07 15.00
N ILE A 153 14.88 -0.85 13.91
CA ILE A 153 14.50 -2.27 13.92
C ILE A 153 15.59 -3.07 14.64
N ALA A 154 15.24 -3.68 15.78
CA ALA A 154 16.12 -4.61 16.49
C ALA A 154 16.01 -6.02 15.89
N GLU A 155 14.78 -6.51 15.76
CA GLU A 155 14.47 -7.85 15.29
C GLU A 155 13.22 -7.78 14.42
N TYR A 156 13.14 -8.66 13.42
CA TYR A 156 11.94 -8.81 12.62
C TYR A 156 11.70 -10.28 12.26
N SER A 157 10.45 -10.62 11.94
CA SER A 157 10.07 -11.93 11.41
C SER A 157 8.89 -11.78 10.47
N VAL A 158 8.84 -12.61 9.43
CA VAL A 158 7.76 -12.66 8.45
C VAL A 158 7.22 -14.07 8.42
N PHE A 159 5.90 -14.24 8.58
CA PHE A 159 5.25 -15.57 8.63
C PHE A 159 3.75 -15.45 8.32
N ASN A 160 3.14 -16.52 7.80
CA ASN A 160 1.68 -16.59 7.66
C ASN A 160 1.01 -16.84 9.01
N SER A 161 -0.16 -16.25 9.20
CA SER A 161 -0.92 -16.32 10.45
C SER A 161 -2.42 -16.41 10.23
N VAL A 162 -3.12 -16.78 11.30
CA VAL A 162 -4.56 -16.58 11.47
C VAL A 162 -4.75 -15.59 12.61
N ILE A 163 -5.51 -14.52 12.35
CA ILE A 163 -5.86 -13.47 13.31
C ILE A 163 -7.37 -13.38 13.46
N LYS A 164 -7.82 -12.67 14.50
CA LYS A 164 -9.22 -12.30 14.69
C LYS A 164 -9.31 -10.80 14.99
N PRO A 165 -9.51 -9.94 13.97
CA PRO A 165 -9.62 -8.50 14.18
C PRO A 165 -10.62 -8.15 15.28
N THR A 166 -10.16 -7.45 16.32
CA THR A 166 -10.95 -7.14 17.50
C THR A 166 -11.80 -5.89 17.26
N TYR A 167 -11.20 -4.88 16.64
CA TYR A 167 -11.84 -3.62 16.30
C TYR A 167 -11.58 -3.26 14.84
N MET A 168 -12.64 -2.77 14.19
CA MET A 168 -12.57 -1.96 12.99
C MET A 168 -12.88 -0.53 13.42
N LEU A 169 -11.91 0.37 13.31
CA LEU A 169 -12.03 1.76 13.74
C LEU A 169 -11.87 2.70 12.56
N THR A 170 -12.57 3.82 12.59
CA THR A 170 -12.22 4.95 11.76
C THR A 170 -11.00 5.66 12.33
N TYR A 171 -10.27 6.41 11.49
CA TYR A 171 -9.20 7.29 11.98
C TYR A 171 -9.68 8.24 13.09
N GLU A 172 -10.88 8.80 12.96
CA GLU A 172 -11.48 9.69 13.96
C GLU A 172 -11.68 8.97 15.31
N SER A 173 -12.33 7.80 15.30
CA SER A 173 -12.55 7.01 16.51
C SER A 173 -11.24 6.53 17.14
N ALA A 174 -10.26 6.14 16.34
CA ALA A 174 -8.95 5.75 16.84
C ALA A 174 -8.21 6.93 17.51
N SER A 175 -8.26 8.12 16.92
CA SER A 175 -7.69 9.34 17.49
C SER A 175 -8.41 9.75 18.79
N GLU A 176 -9.73 9.60 18.85
CA GLU A 176 -10.50 9.83 20.08
C GLU A 176 -10.11 8.85 21.20
N LEU A 177 -10.00 7.55 20.90
CA LEU A 177 -9.56 6.54 21.87
C LEU A 177 -8.14 6.82 22.39
N LEU A 178 -7.23 7.25 21.51
CA LEU A 178 -5.88 7.68 21.91
C LEU A 178 -5.91 8.90 22.84
N HIS A 179 -6.83 9.84 22.62
CA HIS A 179 -7.00 11.01 23.47
C HIS A 179 -7.58 10.67 24.86
N LEU A 180 -8.61 9.82 24.90
CA LEU A 180 -9.25 9.38 26.15
C LEU A 180 -8.30 8.59 27.06
N ASN A 181 -7.27 7.97 26.50
CA ASN A 181 -6.19 7.29 27.22
C ASN A 181 -6.71 6.22 28.21
N LEU A 182 -7.70 5.44 27.78
CA LEU A 182 -8.31 4.36 28.54
C LEU A 182 -7.29 3.24 28.82
N GLN A 183 -7.38 2.60 29.99
CA GLN A 183 -6.44 1.55 30.38
C GLN A 183 -6.66 0.26 29.59
N GLU A 184 -7.91 0.00 29.23
CA GLU A 184 -8.36 -1.14 28.45
C GLU A 184 -7.82 -1.11 27.01
N GLU A 185 -7.39 0.07 26.52
CA GLU A 185 -6.82 0.30 25.18
C GLU A 185 -5.29 0.48 25.21
N GLY A 186 -4.63 -0.22 26.14
CA GLY A 186 -3.17 -0.14 26.32
C GLY A 186 -2.38 -0.46 25.06
N GLU A 187 -2.81 -1.43 24.26
CA GLU A 187 -2.15 -1.86 23.02
C GLU A 187 -2.20 -0.78 21.93
N LEU A 188 -3.32 -0.06 21.79
CA LEU A 188 -3.45 1.05 20.85
C LEU A 188 -2.49 2.20 21.22
N ARG A 189 -2.33 2.47 22.52
CA ARG A 189 -1.33 3.44 23.01
C ARG A 189 0.10 2.99 22.71
N ILE A 190 0.40 1.71 22.86
CA ILE A 190 1.72 1.15 22.51
C ILE A 190 1.99 1.28 21.01
N LEU A 191 0.99 1.07 20.15
CA LEU A 191 1.12 1.32 18.71
C LEU A 191 1.43 2.79 18.40
N SER A 192 0.77 3.73 19.07
CA SER A 192 1.06 5.17 18.94
C SER A 192 2.46 5.54 19.43
N GLU A 193 2.91 4.96 20.54
CA GLU A 193 4.29 5.12 21.04
C GLU A 193 5.31 4.61 20.00
N ALA A 194 5.07 3.42 19.43
CA ALA A 194 5.91 2.86 18.37
C ALA A 194 5.97 3.76 17.14
N ALA A 195 4.84 4.30 16.70
CA ALA A 195 4.77 5.21 15.56
C ALA A 195 5.57 6.49 15.79
N ASN A 196 5.48 7.08 16.99
CA ASN A 196 6.26 8.27 17.34
C ASN A 196 7.77 7.97 17.36
N LEU A 197 8.19 6.81 17.89
CA LEU A 197 9.58 6.37 17.83
C LEU A 197 10.06 6.19 16.38
N ARG A 198 9.25 5.56 15.52
CA ARG A 198 9.58 5.37 14.10
C ARG A 198 9.69 6.69 13.34
N SER A 199 8.73 7.59 13.48
CA SER A 199 8.78 8.93 12.86
C SER A 199 10.04 9.68 13.27
N ASN A 200 10.36 9.71 14.58
CA ASN A 200 11.55 10.37 15.09
C ASN A 200 12.85 9.76 14.53
N TRP A 201 12.94 8.43 14.50
CA TRP A 201 14.08 7.74 13.92
C TRP A 201 14.25 8.06 12.43
N ARG A 202 13.17 7.97 11.63
CA ARG A 202 13.21 8.27 10.19
C ARG A 202 13.63 9.71 9.93
N ARG A 203 13.16 10.66 10.75
CA ARG A 203 13.58 12.08 10.68
C ARG A 203 15.09 12.22 10.90
N GLN A 204 15.67 11.49 11.86
CA GLN A 204 17.12 11.45 12.08
C GLN A 204 17.88 10.82 10.90
N GLN A 205 17.25 9.91 10.14
CA GLN A 205 17.79 9.36 8.89
C GLN A 205 17.60 10.26 7.65
N GLY A 206 17.06 11.47 7.84
CA GLY A 206 16.84 12.45 6.78
C GLY A 206 15.53 12.28 6.01
N ALA A 207 14.53 11.61 6.59
CA ALA A 207 13.18 11.59 6.02
C ALA A 207 12.60 13.00 5.89
N ILE A 208 11.85 13.23 4.81
CA ILE A 208 11.18 14.49 4.54
C ILE A 208 9.71 14.32 4.88
N GLU A 209 9.27 14.96 5.97
CA GLU A 209 7.86 15.03 6.33
C GLU A 209 7.20 16.21 5.62
N THR A 210 6.26 15.91 4.73
CA THR A 210 5.46 16.91 4.02
C THR A 210 4.09 16.99 4.69
N ALA A 211 3.74 18.17 5.20
CA ALA A 211 2.40 18.47 5.70
C ALA A 211 1.44 18.74 4.52
N THR A 212 1.29 17.74 3.65
CA THR A 212 0.37 17.80 2.53
C THR A 212 -1.03 17.51 3.04
N LEU A 213 -1.95 18.43 2.77
CA LEU A 213 -3.38 18.19 2.95
C LEU A 213 -3.87 17.54 1.66
N ASP A 214 -4.25 16.27 1.71
CA ASP A 214 -4.98 15.65 0.62
C ASP A 214 -6.49 15.74 0.89
N THR A 215 -7.25 15.81 -0.19
CA THR A 215 -8.70 15.91 -0.13
C THR A 215 -9.32 14.72 -0.83
N ARG A 216 -10.23 14.03 -0.15
CA ARG A 216 -11.03 12.97 -0.74
C ARG A 216 -12.47 13.43 -0.83
N PHE A 217 -13.06 13.28 -2.00
CA PHE A 217 -14.46 13.59 -2.25
C PHE A 217 -15.21 12.27 -2.37
N LYS A 218 -16.35 12.17 -1.69
CA LYS A 218 -17.34 11.13 -1.94
C LYS A 218 -18.66 11.76 -2.31
N VAL A 219 -19.26 11.24 -3.37
CA VAL A 219 -20.51 11.70 -3.92
C VAL A 219 -21.51 10.56 -3.78
N SER A 220 -22.53 10.77 -2.97
CA SER A 220 -23.66 9.85 -2.83
C SER A 220 -24.80 10.31 -3.74
N ASN A 221 -25.49 9.34 -4.33
CA ASN A 221 -26.56 9.54 -5.31
C ASN A 221 -26.17 10.50 -6.44
N PRO A 222 -25.11 10.18 -7.22
CA PRO A 222 -24.57 11.09 -8.23
C PRO A 222 -25.55 11.45 -9.36
N GLU A 223 -26.63 10.67 -9.53
CA GLU A 223 -27.67 10.89 -10.53
C GLU A 223 -28.78 11.86 -10.04
N ASP A 224 -28.80 12.20 -8.75
CA ASP A 224 -29.78 13.14 -8.20
C ASP A 224 -29.46 14.58 -8.64
N PRO A 225 -30.46 15.47 -8.81
CA PRO A 225 -30.23 16.88 -9.13
C PRO A 225 -29.34 17.61 -8.13
N GLU A 226 -29.37 17.19 -6.86
CA GLU A 226 -28.54 17.68 -5.77
C GLU A 226 -27.84 16.50 -5.08
N PRO A 227 -26.70 16.02 -5.62
CA PRO A 227 -25.99 14.90 -5.03
C PRO A 227 -25.35 15.31 -3.70
N SER A 228 -25.32 14.37 -2.74
CA SER A 228 -24.68 14.64 -1.45
C SER A 228 -23.18 14.48 -1.57
N ILE A 229 -22.42 15.52 -1.20
CA ILE A 229 -20.97 15.55 -1.30
C ILE A 229 -20.36 15.60 0.09
N LYS A 230 -19.53 14.60 0.40
CA LYS A 230 -18.70 14.56 1.59
C LYS A 230 -17.25 14.85 1.22
N LEU A 231 -16.65 15.80 1.93
CA LEU A 231 -15.23 16.14 1.82
C LEU A 231 -14.50 15.61 3.05
N TYR A 232 -13.50 14.78 2.81
CA TYR A 232 -12.56 14.33 3.83
C TYR A 232 -11.23 15.04 3.59
N VAL A 233 -10.68 15.66 4.62
CA VAL A 233 -9.34 16.26 4.58
C VAL A 233 -8.41 15.32 5.33
N GLU A 234 -7.52 14.67 4.59
CA GLU A 234 -6.52 13.79 5.17
C GLU A 234 -5.38 14.63 5.73
N ASN A 235 -5.25 14.60 7.06
CA ASN A 235 -4.19 15.29 7.77
C ASN A 235 -3.22 14.26 8.35
N GLN A 236 -2.06 14.08 7.70
CA GLN A 236 -1.03 13.15 8.16
C GLN A 236 -0.47 13.48 9.56
N ALA A 237 -0.74 14.68 10.09
CA ALA A 237 -0.40 15.02 11.47
C ALA A 237 -1.36 14.41 12.51
N ASP A 238 -2.54 13.92 12.10
CA ASP A 238 -3.47 13.20 12.98
C ASP A 238 -2.80 11.97 13.63
N PRO A 239 -3.00 11.72 14.93
CA PRO A 239 -2.34 10.62 15.64
C PRO A 239 -2.61 9.24 15.03
N ALA A 240 -3.85 8.93 14.65
CA ALA A 240 -4.20 7.63 14.08
C ALA A 240 -3.67 7.48 12.65
N MET A 241 -3.78 8.52 11.81
CA MET A 241 -3.22 8.49 10.45
C MET A 241 -1.70 8.30 10.47
N ARG A 242 -1.00 9.02 11.35
CA ARG A 242 0.44 8.86 11.55
C ARG A 242 0.78 7.45 12.04
N LEU A 243 0.02 6.93 12.99
CA LEU A 243 0.20 5.57 13.52
C LEU A 243 0.17 4.54 12.39
N VAL A 244 -0.91 4.53 11.60
CA VAL A 244 -1.06 3.58 10.49
C VAL A 244 0.06 3.78 9.47
N SER A 245 0.33 5.01 9.03
CA SER A 245 1.37 5.31 8.05
C SER A 245 2.76 4.82 8.48
N GLU A 246 3.17 5.09 9.72
CA GLU A 246 4.47 4.62 10.24
C GLU A 246 4.55 3.10 10.32
N MET A 247 3.47 2.42 10.70
CA MET A 247 3.44 0.96 10.73
C MET A 247 3.49 0.34 9.34
N MET A 248 2.85 0.96 8.34
CA MET A 248 2.94 0.52 6.94
C MET A 248 4.33 0.74 6.34
N ILE A 249 4.98 1.87 6.67
CA ILE A 249 6.37 2.14 6.28
C ILE A 249 7.31 1.11 6.92
N LEU A 250 7.15 0.84 8.22
CA LEU A 250 7.91 -0.17 8.96
C LEU A 250 7.77 -1.57 8.36
N CYS A 251 6.54 -1.95 7.96
CA CYS A 251 6.28 -3.20 7.26
C CYS A 251 7.09 -3.30 5.96
N GLY A 252 7.01 -2.27 5.12
CA GLY A 252 7.72 -2.25 3.84
C GLY A 252 9.24 -2.26 3.98
N GLU A 253 9.80 -1.60 4.99
CA GLU A 253 11.23 -1.66 5.33
C GLU A 253 11.66 -3.05 5.79
N ALA A 254 10.88 -3.69 6.65
CA ALA A 254 11.15 -5.04 7.14
C ALA A 254 11.07 -6.08 6.02
N ILE A 255 10.08 -5.96 5.11
CA ILE A 255 9.95 -6.83 3.92
C ILE A 255 11.10 -6.61 2.95
N ALA A 256 11.50 -5.36 2.69
CA ALA A 256 12.66 -5.08 1.85
C ALA A 256 13.94 -5.68 2.43
N THR A 257 14.12 -5.59 3.75
CA THR A 257 15.24 -6.21 4.46
C THR A 257 15.20 -7.74 4.39
N PHE A 258 14.01 -8.33 4.58
CA PHE A 258 13.78 -9.77 4.46
C PHE A 258 14.12 -10.28 3.05
N GLY A 259 13.60 -9.61 2.02
CA GLY A 259 13.88 -9.99 0.64
C GLY A 259 15.36 -9.88 0.29
N SER A 260 15.99 -8.77 0.66
CA SER A 260 17.42 -8.53 0.38
C SER A 260 18.34 -9.57 1.04
N ARG A 261 18.09 -9.91 2.31
CA ARG A 261 18.90 -10.91 3.03
C ARG A 261 18.74 -12.34 2.50
N ASN A 262 17.62 -12.63 1.84
CA ASN A 262 17.30 -13.94 1.31
C ASN A 262 17.37 -14.03 -0.22
N ASP A 263 17.89 -12.99 -0.89
CA ASP A 263 17.99 -12.89 -2.36
C ASP A 263 16.65 -13.12 -3.08
N ILE A 264 15.57 -12.62 -2.47
CA ILE A 264 14.22 -12.72 -3.03
C ILE A 264 14.00 -11.51 -3.96
N PRO A 265 13.62 -11.73 -5.23
CA PRO A 265 13.23 -10.64 -6.09
C PRO A 265 11.86 -10.10 -5.66
N LEU A 266 11.83 -8.84 -5.24
CA LEU A 266 10.64 -8.12 -4.81
C LEU A 266 10.57 -6.78 -5.57
N PRO A 267 9.40 -6.16 -5.73
CA PRO A 267 9.28 -4.82 -6.30
C PRO A 267 9.88 -3.77 -5.34
N TYR A 268 11.21 -3.68 -5.27
CA TYR A 268 11.89 -2.73 -4.41
C TYR A 268 11.70 -1.33 -4.96
N ARG A 269 11.03 -0.48 -4.18
CA ARG A 269 10.72 0.89 -4.55
C ARG A 269 11.75 1.84 -3.94
N GLY A 270 12.68 2.29 -4.76
CA GLY A 270 13.69 3.27 -4.39
C GLY A 270 13.31 4.69 -4.80
N GLN A 271 13.84 5.67 -4.10
CA GLN A 271 13.77 7.07 -4.53
C GLN A 271 15.09 7.72 -4.16
N PRO A 272 16.04 7.84 -5.12
CA PRO A 272 17.30 8.49 -4.87
C PRO A 272 17.04 9.89 -4.28
N GLN A 273 17.66 10.20 -3.15
CA GLN A 273 17.62 11.56 -2.63
C GLN A 273 18.28 12.43 -3.70
N SER A 274 17.54 13.32 -4.35
CA SER A 274 18.15 14.39 -5.13
C SER A 274 19.08 15.16 -4.18
N ASP A 275 20.10 15.84 -4.72
CA ASP A 275 20.85 16.88 -3.99
C ASP A 275 19.90 18.07 -3.68
N MET A 276 18.78 17.80 -3.02
CA MET A 276 17.77 18.77 -2.63
C MET A 276 18.37 19.52 -1.48
N ASN A 277 18.74 20.77 -1.75
CA ASN A 277 19.01 21.68 -0.67
C ASN A 277 17.65 22.04 -0.04
N VAL A 278 17.17 21.23 0.91
CA VAL A 278 15.91 21.48 1.64
C VAL A 278 15.90 22.90 2.24
N SER A 279 17.07 23.45 2.55
CA SER A 279 17.23 24.83 3.02
C SER A 279 16.88 25.89 1.98
N GLU A 280 16.84 25.57 0.69
CA GLU A 280 16.39 26.50 -0.36
C GLU A 280 14.95 26.97 -0.10
N PHE A 281 14.11 26.14 0.51
CA PHE A 281 12.72 26.48 0.86
C PHE A 281 12.53 26.91 2.31
N SER A 282 13.60 27.13 3.08
CA SER A 282 13.49 27.55 4.48
C SER A 282 12.85 28.93 4.63
N HIS A 283 12.88 29.74 3.57
CA HIS A 283 12.24 31.06 3.51
C HIS A 283 10.71 30.99 3.42
N LEU A 284 10.14 29.88 2.92
CA LEU A 284 8.69 29.65 2.91
C LEU A 284 8.22 29.28 4.31
N PRO A 285 7.01 29.65 4.77
CA PRO A 285 6.50 29.22 6.07
C PRO A 285 6.30 27.69 6.14
N GLU A 286 6.39 27.11 7.34
CA GLU A 286 6.00 25.71 7.56
C GLU A 286 4.52 25.49 7.19
N GLY A 287 4.22 24.35 6.57
CA GLY A 287 2.87 23.99 6.17
C GLY A 287 2.76 23.54 4.71
N PRO A 288 1.55 23.60 4.12
CA PRO A 288 1.26 23.05 2.80
C PRO A 288 2.08 23.68 1.66
N VAL A 289 2.39 24.99 1.75
CA VAL A 289 3.14 25.73 0.72
C VAL A 289 4.55 25.20 0.56
N ARG A 290 5.32 25.16 1.67
CA ARG A 290 6.67 24.61 1.69
C ARG A 290 6.67 23.13 1.32
N SER A 291 5.68 22.37 1.81
CA SER A 291 5.52 20.95 1.48
C SER A 291 5.31 20.73 -0.02
N PHE A 292 4.47 21.53 -0.67
CA PHE A 292 4.23 21.45 -2.11
C PHE A 292 5.48 21.84 -2.93
N ALA A 293 6.20 22.89 -2.53
CA ALA A 293 7.46 23.28 -3.16
C ALA A 293 8.51 22.17 -3.08
N LEU A 294 8.63 21.50 -1.92
CA LEU A 294 9.51 20.35 -1.72
C LEU A 294 9.12 19.18 -2.64
N VAL A 295 7.84 18.79 -2.66
CA VAL A 295 7.34 17.67 -3.48
C VAL A 295 7.62 17.88 -4.97
N ARG A 296 7.52 19.13 -5.47
CA ARG A 296 7.74 19.45 -6.90
C ARG A 296 9.16 19.17 -7.39
N ILE A 297 10.16 19.22 -6.52
CA ILE A 297 11.56 18.99 -6.88
C ILE A 297 12.03 17.56 -6.56
N MET A 298 11.17 16.72 -5.97
CA MET A 298 11.48 15.32 -5.69
C MET A 298 11.54 14.53 -7.00
N ARG A 299 12.52 13.62 -7.11
CA ARG A 299 12.57 12.65 -8.21
C ARG A 299 11.44 11.64 -8.09
N ALA A 300 10.97 11.09 -9.20
CA ALA A 300 10.03 9.97 -9.16
C ALA A 300 10.66 8.75 -8.47
N ALA A 301 9.84 7.96 -7.79
CA ALA A 301 10.28 6.66 -7.28
C ALA A 301 10.47 5.68 -8.45
N GLU A 302 11.46 4.80 -8.33
CA GLU A 302 11.80 3.77 -9.30
C GLU A 302 11.62 2.39 -8.67
N ILE A 303 11.34 1.39 -9.49
CA ILE A 303 11.20 0.00 -9.04
C ILE A 303 12.37 -0.82 -9.62
N ASP A 304 13.11 -1.48 -8.74
CA ASP A 304 14.13 -2.48 -9.09
C ASP A 304 13.70 -3.82 -8.47
N PHE A 305 13.76 -4.91 -9.24
CA PHE A 305 13.37 -6.23 -8.75
C PHE A 305 14.53 -7.03 -8.16
N ARG A 306 15.76 -6.55 -8.28
CA ARG A 306 16.97 -7.30 -7.94
C ARG A 306 17.55 -6.88 -6.61
N LYS A 307 17.46 -5.59 -6.28
CA LYS A 307 18.07 -5.05 -5.07
C LYS A 307 17.27 -3.89 -4.49
N PRO A 308 17.24 -3.75 -3.17
CA PRO A 308 16.72 -2.55 -2.54
C PRO A 308 17.58 -1.34 -2.90
N ALA A 309 16.91 -0.22 -3.16
CA ALA A 309 17.51 1.10 -3.25
C ALA A 309 16.97 1.99 -2.12
N ARG A 310 17.81 2.91 -1.64
CA ARG A 310 17.43 3.86 -0.59
C ARG A 310 16.21 4.66 -1.01
N HIS A 311 15.27 4.84 -0.08
CA HIS A 311 14.11 5.70 -0.27
C HIS A 311 14.35 7.01 0.50
N GLY A 312 14.93 8.01 -0.18
CA GLY A 312 15.39 9.26 0.43
C GLY A 312 14.30 10.00 1.20
N VAL A 313 13.11 10.14 0.61
CA VAL A 313 11.96 10.82 1.24
C VAL A 313 11.48 10.10 2.51
N LEU A 314 11.54 8.77 2.53
CA LEU A 314 11.10 7.98 3.69
C LEU A 314 12.22 7.80 4.74
N GLY A 315 13.48 8.12 4.40
CA GLY A 315 14.62 7.97 5.31
C GLY A 315 14.97 6.51 5.63
N ILE A 316 14.71 5.57 4.71
CA ILE A 316 14.95 4.13 4.92
C ILE A 316 15.85 3.52 3.84
N PRO A 317 16.66 2.49 4.18
CA PRO A 317 17.66 1.91 3.27
C PRO A 317 17.05 1.10 2.13
N GLY A 318 15.83 0.60 2.29
CA GLY A 318 15.08 -0.14 1.27
C GLY A 318 13.60 -0.18 1.61
N TYR A 319 12.75 -0.28 0.59
CA TYR A 319 11.30 -0.26 0.75
C TYR A 319 10.62 -1.16 -0.29
N VAL A 320 9.59 -1.89 0.12
CA VAL A 320 8.69 -2.66 -0.74
C VAL A 320 7.27 -2.32 -0.33
N GLN A 321 6.40 -2.01 -1.29
CA GLN A 321 4.98 -1.92 -1.02
C GLN A 321 4.43 -3.33 -0.80
N PHE A 322 3.88 -3.56 0.38
CA PHE A 322 3.45 -4.90 0.80
C PHE A 322 2.10 -4.92 1.51
N THR A 323 1.60 -3.76 1.92
CA THR A 323 0.49 -3.62 2.88
C THR A 323 -0.86 -3.42 2.20
N SER A 324 -0.98 -3.58 0.88
CA SER A 324 -2.27 -3.42 0.20
C SER A 324 -2.49 -4.40 -0.97
N PRO A 325 -2.35 -5.72 -0.74
CA PRO A 325 -2.45 -6.73 -1.80
C PRO A 325 -3.86 -6.93 -2.37
N ILE A 326 -4.93 -6.48 -1.71
CA ILE A 326 -6.31 -6.54 -2.24
C ILE A 326 -6.50 -5.50 -3.36
N ARG A 327 -5.76 -4.38 -3.30
CA ARG A 327 -5.94 -3.23 -4.20
C ARG A 327 -4.72 -2.84 -5.02
N ARG A 328 -3.56 -3.49 -4.84
CA ARG A 328 -2.35 -3.27 -5.64
C ARG A 328 -1.72 -4.59 -6.06
N TYR A 329 -1.55 -4.79 -7.36
CA TYR A 329 -1.00 -6.05 -7.89
C TYR A 329 0.48 -6.24 -7.53
N LEU A 330 1.29 -5.18 -7.49
CA LEU A 330 2.69 -5.28 -7.03
C LEU A 330 2.81 -5.82 -5.60
N ASP A 331 1.90 -5.44 -4.70
CA ASP A 331 1.85 -5.97 -3.35
C ASP A 331 1.49 -7.46 -3.38
N LEU A 332 0.48 -7.84 -4.17
CA LEU A 332 0.12 -9.25 -4.37
C LEU A 332 1.30 -10.07 -4.92
N LEU A 333 2.04 -9.51 -5.88
CA LEU A 333 3.24 -10.12 -6.43
C LEU A 333 4.32 -10.31 -5.36
N ALA A 334 4.54 -9.31 -4.51
CA ALA A 334 5.45 -9.42 -3.38
C ALA A 334 5.00 -10.52 -2.40
N HIS A 335 3.71 -10.64 -2.13
CA HIS A 335 3.14 -11.73 -1.32
C HIS A 335 3.39 -13.10 -1.96
N TYR A 336 3.20 -13.25 -3.27
CA TYR A 336 3.53 -14.51 -3.95
C TYR A 336 5.00 -14.91 -3.76
N GLN A 337 5.93 -13.97 -3.89
CA GLN A 337 7.35 -14.23 -3.73
C GLN A 337 7.70 -14.62 -2.29
N VAL A 338 7.18 -13.88 -1.30
CA VAL A 338 7.38 -14.17 0.13
C VAL A 338 6.80 -15.53 0.51
N SER A 339 5.54 -15.80 0.14
CA SER A 339 4.88 -17.08 0.42
C SER A 339 5.59 -18.26 -0.26
N CYS A 340 6.04 -18.10 -1.51
CA CYS A 340 6.82 -19.13 -2.20
C CYS A 340 8.13 -19.42 -1.46
N PHE A 341 8.85 -18.39 -1.02
CA PHE A 341 10.11 -18.57 -0.29
C PHE A 341 9.89 -19.31 1.04
N GLN A 342 8.88 -18.91 1.82
CA GLN A 342 8.54 -19.52 3.10
C GLN A 342 8.16 -21.00 2.96
N PHE A 343 7.49 -21.37 1.87
CA PHE A 343 7.10 -22.76 1.61
C PHE A 343 8.27 -23.64 1.14
N TYR A 344 9.09 -23.16 0.20
CA TYR A 344 10.08 -23.99 -0.49
C TYR A 344 11.49 -23.93 0.07
N ASN A 345 11.76 -23.08 1.07
CA ASN A 345 13.04 -22.94 1.76
C ASN A 345 14.25 -23.02 0.81
N SER A 346 14.56 -21.89 0.15
CA SER A 346 15.68 -21.65 -0.79
C SER A 346 15.81 -22.53 -2.06
N LEU A 347 15.03 -23.61 -2.24
CA LEU A 347 15.26 -24.57 -3.33
C LEU A 347 14.76 -24.16 -4.73
N TYR A 348 14.21 -22.96 -4.92
CA TYR A 348 13.57 -22.56 -6.19
C TYR A 348 14.01 -21.19 -6.73
N ASN A 349 15.32 -21.00 -6.92
CA ASN A 349 15.92 -19.82 -7.57
C ASN A 349 15.60 -19.64 -9.08
N ARG A 350 14.64 -20.38 -9.67
CA ARG A 350 14.38 -20.35 -11.14
C ARG A 350 12.95 -20.08 -11.57
N LEU A 351 12.00 -19.91 -10.65
CA LEU A 351 10.66 -19.38 -10.98
C LEU A 351 10.65 -17.83 -11.15
N GLN A 352 11.79 -17.19 -10.86
CA GLN A 352 11.97 -15.73 -10.81
C GLN A 352 11.59 -15.00 -12.11
N ALA A 353 11.94 -15.51 -13.30
CA ALA A 353 11.82 -14.71 -14.53
C ALA A 353 10.41 -14.63 -15.14
N SER A 354 9.56 -15.65 -14.94
CA SER A 354 8.28 -15.74 -15.66
C SER A 354 7.16 -14.87 -15.06
N MET A 355 7.16 -14.67 -13.74
CA MET A 355 6.20 -13.76 -13.08
C MET A 355 6.63 -12.28 -13.22
N LEU A 356 7.94 -12.01 -13.30
CA LEU A 356 8.50 -10.66 -13.42
C LEU A 356 8.24 -10.00 -14.79
N LEU A 357 7.96 -10.78 -15.85
CA LEU A 357 7.66 -10.25 -17.18
C LEU A 357 6.29 -9.55 -17.27
N GLY A 358 5.36 -9.81 -16.35
CA GLY A 358 4.09 -9.08 -16.25
C GLY A 358 4.19 -7.69 -15.62
N ALA A 359 5.20 -7.48 -14.76
CA ALA A 359 5.32 -6.29 -13.92
C ALA A 359 5.69 -4.99 -14.69
N CYS A 360 6.12 -5.10 -15.95
CA CYS A 360 6.41 -3.92 -16.78
C CYS A 360 5.13 -3.19 -17.27
N VAL A 361 3.95 -3.80 -17.17
CA VAL A 361 2.67 -3.17 -17.58
C VAL A 361 2.09 -2.28 -16.45
N GLU A 362 2.48 -2.51 -15.20
CA GLU A 362 1.84 -1.95 -14.01
C GLU A 362 2.18 -0.48 -13.72
N ILE A 363 3.43 -0.05 -13.97
CA ILE A 363 3.83 1.36 -13.80
C ILE A 363 2.97 2.27 -14.69
N PHE A 364 2.58 1.78 -15.87
CA PHE A 364 1.75 2.52 -16.81
C PHE A 364 0.29 2.60 -16.34
N ILE A 365 -0.28 1.48 -15.86
CA ILE A 365 -1.67 1.43 -15.40
C ILE A 365 -1.88 2.28 -14.14
N PHE A 366 -0.99 2.17 -13.13
CA PHE A 366 -1.11 2.97 -11.90
C PHE A 366 -1.12 4.48 -12.21
N LYS A 367 -0.27 4.93 -13.15
CA LYS A 367 -0.20 6.33 -13.55
C LYS A 367 -1.45 6.81 -14.28
N ILE A 368 -2.06 5.96 -15.10
CA ILE A 368 -3.35 6.25 -15.76
C ILE A 368 -4.47 6.37 -14.71
N SER A 369 -4.57 5.41 -13.79
CA SER A 369 -5.60 5.41 -12.75
C SER A 369 -5.54 6.66 -11.87
N LYS A 370 -4.34 7.04 -11.40
CA LYS A 370 -4.17 8.26 -10.59
C LYS A 370 -4.51 9.54 -11.35
N ASN A 371 -4.20 9.62 -12.64
CA ASN A 371 -4.61 10.76 -13.46
C ASN A 371 -6.14 10.83 -13.61
N GLN A 372 -6.81 9.71 -13.85
CA GLN A 372 -8.27 9.65 -13.95
C GLN A 372 -8.97 10.03 -12.64
N GLU A 373 -8.47 9.54 -11.50
CA GLU A 373 -8.97 9.94 -10.17
C GLU A 373 -8.88 11.46 -9.98
N ASN A 374 -7.70 12.04 -10.26
CA ASN A 374 -7.47 13.47 -10.11
C ASN A 374 -8.30 14.32 -11.07
N GLU A 375 -8.40 13.94 -12.36
CA GLU A 375 -9.22 14.67 -13.33
C GLU A 375 -10.71 14.66 -12.93
N THR A 376 -11.20 13.52 -12.47
CA THR A 376 -12.60 13.38 -12.03
C THR A 376 -12.84 14.22 -10.78
N LYS A 377 -11.93 14.17 -9.80
CA LYS A 377 -11.95 15.02 -8.61
C LYS A 377 -12.08 16.51 -8.97
N TRP A 378 -11.23 17.01 -9.89
CA TRP A 378 -11.27 18.41 -10.31
C TRP A 378 -12.56 18.80 -11.04
N LYS A 379 -13.11 17.92 -11.87
CA LYS A 379 -14.41 18.16 -12.52
C LYS A 379 -15.54 18.31 -11.50
N TYR A 380 -15.59 17.43 -10.49
CA TYR A 380 -16.61 17.52 -9.43
C TYR A 380 -16.44 18.78 -8.57
N ILE A 381 -15.20 19.17 -8.23
CA ILE A 381 -14.93 20.43 -7.54
C ILE A 381 -15.49 21.61 -8.35
N MET A 382 -15.16 21.67 -9.65
CA MET A 382 -15.59 22.78 -10.51
C MET A 382 -17.11 22.86 -10.71
N ILE A 383 -17.82 21.73 -10.69
CA ILE A 383 -19.26 21.68 -10.93
C ILE A 383 -20.06 21.92 -9.65
N HIS A 384 -19.63 21.34 -8.53
CA HIS A 384 -20.47 21.23 -7.33
C HIS A 384 -19.95 21.97 -6.10
N VAL A 385 -18.70 22.43 -6.07
CA VAL A 385 -18.30 23.39 -5.04
C VAL A 385 -18.79 24.74 -5.52
N PRO A 386 -19.82 25.33 -4.89
CA PRO A 386 -20.27 26.64 -5.30
C PRO A 386 -19.14 27.61 -4.99
N PHE A 387 -18.44 28.10 -6.02
CA PHE A 387 -17.69 29.33 -5.91
C PHE A 387 -18.72 30.44 -5.69
N THR A 388 -19.15 30.59 -4.44
CA THR A 388 -20.01 31.70 -4.06
C THR A 388 -19.19 32.97 -4.21
N GLU A 389 -19.67 33.90 -5.05
CA GLU A 389 -19.10 35.25 -5.11
C GLU A 389 -19.08 35.81 -3.68
N GLY A 390 -17.89 36.14 -3.18
CA GLY A 390 -17.70 36.72 -1.84
C GLY A 390 -17.27 35.75 -0.73
N GLN A 391 -16.96 34.48 -1.03
CA GLN A 391 -16.20 33.66 -0.07
C GLN A 391 -14.72 34.04 -0.06
N ASP A 392 -14.29 34.68 1.02
CA ASP A 392 -12.87 34.87 1.32
C ASP A 392 -12.26 33.50 1.66
N ALA A 393 -11.38 33.02 0.79
CA ALA A 393 -10.53 31.87 1.07
C ALA A 393 -9.10 32.38 1.27
N ASP A 394 -8.50 32.03 2.41
CA ASP A 394 -7.07 32.26 2.64
C ASP A 394 -6.28 31.45 1.63
N CYS A 395 -5.85 32.10 0.55
CA CYS A 395 -5.06 31.52 -0.51
C CYS A 395 -3.59 31.78 -0.25
N ALA A 396 -2.77 30.73 -0.30
CA ALA A 396 -1.33 30.88 -0.24
C ALA A 396 -0.76 30.97 -1.65
N THR A 397 -0.10 32.08 -1.96
CA THR A 397 0.62 32.27 -3.22
C THR A 397 2.02 31.67 -3.10
N LEU A 398 2.40 30.82 -4.06
CA LEU A 398 3.73 30.20 -4.17
C LEU A 398 4.74 31.12 -4.85
#